data_AF-A0A537KRX3-F1
#
_entry.id   AF-A0A537KRX3-F1
#
_cell.length_a   1.000
_cell.length_b   1.000
_cell.length_c   1.000
_cell.angle_alpha   90.00
_cell.angle_beta   90.00
_cell.angle_gamma   90.00
#
_symmetry.space_group_name_H-M   'P 1'
#
loop_
_entity.id
_entity.type
_entity.pdbx_description
1 polymer ?
#
loop_
_entity_poly.entity_id
_entity_poly.type
_entity_poly.pdbx_seq_one_letter_code
_entity_poly.pdbx_strand_id
1 'polypeptide(L)'
;MSHRVTAQTRKQVSALLGFGCTDEQIATVLGIALGELRKLYSAELGHSGRPPHQPDKKSRGLVEAMASHGVPEEDIAKVLGIDEKTLRKHYERELETAATRANALVAQNLFTIARGKGREAVTAAIFWLKVRAGWRDHSPAAAAPPAKPPALGKKEAATAAAKTAADGTEWSELVDGTPN
;
A
#
# COMPACT_ATOMS: atom_id res chain seq x y z
N MET A 1 -38.15 47.59 -16.84
CA MET A 1 -39.22 46.58 -17.09
C MET A 1 -38.68 45.14 -17.23
N SER A 2 -37.48 44.78 -16.72
CA SER A 2 -36.77 43.55 -17.17
C SER A 2 -36.77 42.34 -16.21
N HIS A 3 -37.28 42.45 -14.98
CA HIS A 3 -37.11 41.39 -13.97
C HIS A 3 -38.23 40.33 -13.91
N ARG A 4 -39.48 40.65 -14.32
CA ARG A 4 -40.61 39.70 -14.23
C ARG A 4 -40.54 38.54 -15.23
N VAL A 5 -39.82 38.71 -16.34
CA VAL A 5 -39.77 37.72 -17.43
C VAL A 5 -38.88 36.53 -17.06
N THR A 6 -37.85 36.72 -16.24
CA THR A 6 -36.83 35.68 -16.01
C THR A 6 -37.31 34.39 -15.33
N ALA A 7 -38.33 34.44 -14.47
CA ALA A 7 -38.84 33.24 -13.78
C ALA A 7 -39.84 32.45 -14.64
N GLN A 8 -40.67 33.15 -15.42
CA GLN A 8 -41.60 32.53 -16.35
C GLN A 8 -40.86 31.92 -17.54
N THR A 9 -39.87 32.63 -18.09
CA THR A 9 -39.01 32.13 -19.17
C THR A 9 -38.25 30.88 -18.74
N ARG A 10 -37.77 30.84 -17.49
CA ARG A 10 -37.12 29.66 -16.90
C ARG A 10 -38.02 28.42 -16.89
N LYS A 11 -39.24 28.55 -16.35
CA LYS A 11 -40.24 27.47 -16.39
C LYS A 11 -40.57 27.01 -17.82
N GLN A 12 -40.65 27.94 -18.77
CA GLN A 12 -40.91 27.61 -20.18
C GLN A 12 -39.75 26.87 -20.84
N VAL A 13 -38.49 27.26 -20.56
CA VAL A 13 -37.30 26.55 -21.03
C VAL A 13 -37.27 25.12 -20.50
N SER A 14 -37.48 24.92 -19.20
CA SER A 14 -37.55 23.58 -18.58
C SER A 14 -38.63 22.70 -19.22
N ALA A 15 -39.82 23.26 -19.47
CA ALA A 15 -40.89 22.53 -20.14
C ALA A 15 -40.51 22.13 -21.58
N LEU A 16 -39.95 23.04 -22.38
CA LEU A 16 -39.56 22.77 -23.77
C LEU A 16 -38.43 21.75 -23.89
N LEU A 17 -37.50 21.73 -22.95
CA LEU A 17 -36.47 20.68 -22.86
C LEU A 17 -37.08 19.30 -22.56
N GLY A 18 -38.12 19.25 -21.72
CA GLY A 18 -38.90 18.03 -21.47
C GLY A 18 -39.58 17.47 -22.72
N PHE A 19 -39.82 18.32 -23.73
CA PHE A 19 -40.35 17.93 -25.04
C PHE A 19 -39.25 17.60 -26.07
N GLY A 20 -37.97 17.62 -25.70
CA GLY A 20 -36.85 17.29 -26.58
C GLY A 20 -36.50 18.36 -27.62
N CYS A 21 -36.93 19.61 -27.42
CA CYS A 21 -36.55 20.72 -28.29
C CYS A 21 -35.06 21.04 -28.16
N THR A 22 -34.40 21.36 -29.28
CA THR A 22 -32.99 21.79 -29.28
C THR A 22 -32.86 23.23 -28.79
N ASP A 23 -31.68 23.60 -28.28
CA ASP A 23 -31.40 24.96 -27.78
C ASP A 23 -31.73 26.06 -28.81
N GLU A 24 -31.50 25.78 -30.09
CA GLU A 24 -31.81 26.67 -31.21
C GLU A 24 -33.32 26.86 -31.42
N GLN A 25 -34.09 25.77 -31.30
CA GLN A 25 -35.54 25.82 -31.37
C GLN A 25 -36.13 26.57 -30.18
N ILE A 26 -35.60 26.34 -28.97
CA ILE A 26 -36.04 27.01 -27.75
C ILE A 26 -35.75 28.52 -27.81
N ALA A 27 -34.55 28.90 -28.26
CA ALA A 27 -34.18 30.30 -28.47
C ALA A 27 -35.13 30.98 -29.47
N THR A 28 -35.45 30.29 -30.57
CA THR A 28 -36.37 30.76 -31.60
C THR A 28 -37.79 30.92 -31.07
N VAL A 29 -38.32 29.93 -30.34
CA VAL A 29 -39.68 29.93 -29.78
C VAL A 29 -39.87 31.01 -28.72
N LEU A 30 -38.84 31.27 -27.92
CA LEU A 30 -38.88 32.26 -26.85
C LEU A 30 -38.48 33.67 -27.31
N GLY A 31 -38.00 33.82 -28.55
CA GLY A 31 -37.58 35.11 -29.10
C GLY A 31 -36.35 35.71 -28.39
N ILE A 32 -35.48 34.86 -27.83
CA ILE A 32 -34.29 35.29 -27.09
C ILE A 32 -33.02 34.82 -27.80
N ALA A 33 -31.93 35.56 -27.62
CA ALA A 33 -30.64 35.15 -28.17
C ALA A 33 -30.14 33.85 -27.52
N LEU A 34 -29.48 32.99 -28.30
CA LEU A 34 -28.91 31.72 -27.81
C LEU A 34 -27.94 31.93 -26.62
N GLY A 35 -27.19 33.04 -26.61
CA GLY A 35 -26.32 33.42 -25.50
C GLY A 35 -27.07 33.79 -24.21
N GLU A 36 -28.28 34.34 -24.33
CA GLU A 36 -29.19 34.64 -23.21
C GLU A 36 -29.78 33.34 -22.65
N LEU A 37 -30.21 32.44 -23.54
CA LEU A 37 -30.72 31.11 -23.19
C LEU A 37 -29.68 30.31 -22.38
N ARG A 38 -28.42 30.31 -22.83
CA ARG A 38 -27.32 29.59 -22.17
C ARG A 38 -27.06 30.09 -20.74
N LYS A 39 -27.20 31.40 -20.49
CA LYS A 39 -27.06 31.99 -19.14
C LYS A 39 -28.21 31.61 -18.21
N LEU A 40 -29.43 31.49 -18.74
CA LEU A 40 -30.62 31.09 -17.97
C LEU A 40 -30.61 29.59 -17.65
N TYR A 41 -30.16 28.76 -18.60
CA TYR A 41 -30.10 27.31 -18.48
C TYR A 41 -28.96 26.82 -17.57
N SER A 42 -27.80 27.49 -17.56
CA SER A 42 -26.67 27.13 -16.69
C SER A 42 -26.97 27.21 -15.20
N ALA A 43 -27.99 27.98 -14.81
CA ALA A 43 -28.44 28.08 -13.43
C ALA A 43 -29.45 26.97 -13.05
N GLU A 44 -30.15 26.36 -14.03
CA GLU A 44 -31.19 25.36 -13.81
C GLU A 44 -30.71 23.91 -13.92
N LEU A 45 -29.72 23.59 -14.77
CA LEU A 45 -28.99 22.34 -14.54
C LEU A 45 -27.90 22.63 -13.54
N GLY A 46 -28.13 22.17 -12.32
CA GLY A 46 -27.07 22.01 -11.35
C GLY A 46 -25.84 21.40 -12.04
N HIS A 47 -24.74 22.15 -12.00
CA HIS A 47 -23.40 21.80 -12.43
C HIS A 47 -23.27 20.33 -12.84
N SER A 48 -23.35 20.07 -14.15
CA SER A 48 -23.09 18.76 -14.74
C SER A 48 -21.59 18.47 -14.72
N GLY A 49 -21.04 18.30 -13.52
CA GLY A 49 -19.81 17.55 -13.34
C GLY A 49 -20.03 16.10 -13.76
N ARG A 50 -18.95 15.39 -14.13
CA ARG A 50 -18.99 13.94 -14.32
C ARG A 50 -19.67 13.31 -13.10
N PRO A 51 -20.67 12.43 -13.28
CA PRO A 51 -21.38 11.82 -12.16
C PRO A 51 -20.38 11.16 -11.19
N PRO A 52 -20.66 11.21 -9.87
CA PRO A 52 -19.77 10.63 -8.88
C PRO A 52 -19.61 9.14 -9.13
N HIS A 53 -18.39 8.65 -8.95
CA HIS A 53 -18.06 7.25 -9.12
C HIS A 53 -18.86 6.37 -8.14
N GLN A 54 -19.53 5.35 -8.67
CA GLN A 54 -20.28 4.39 -7.87
C GLN A 54 -19.55 3.05 -7.85
N PRO A 55 -18.95 2.64 -6.72
CA PRO A 55 -18.24 1.37 -6.64
C PRO A 55 -19.23 0.20 -6.70
N ASP A 56 -19.11 -0.65 -7.72
CA ASP A 56 -19.85 -1.89 -7.85
C ASP A 56 -19.04 -3.11 -7.37
N LYS A 57 -19.68 -4.27 -7.26
CA LYS A 57 -19.00 -5.50 -6.81
C LYS A 57 -17.92 -5.96 -7.80
N LYS A 58 -18.12 -5.74 -9.11
CA LYS A 58 -17.18 -6.17 -10.14
C LYS A 58 -15.90 -5.33 -10.13
N SER A 59 -16.02 -4.01 -10.06
CA SER A 59 -14.89 -3.09 -9.92
C SER A 59 -14.14 -3.31 -8.61
N ARG A 60 -14.83 -3.61 -7.50
CA ARG A 60 -14.15 -4.00 -6.25
C ARG A 60 -13.29 -5.24 -6.42
N GLY A 61 -13.83 -6.29 -7.04
CA GLY A 61 -13.06 -7.50 -7.35
C GLY A 61 -11.89 -7.24 -8.31
N LEU A 62 -12.08 -6.37 -9.29
CA LEU A 62 -11.02 -5.98 -10.23
C LEU A 62 -9.90 -5.20 -9.51
N VAL A 63 -10.24 -4.21 -8.68
CA VAL A 63 -9.28 -3.44 -7.88
C VAL A 63 -8.51 -4.37 -6.95
N GLU A 64 -9.21 -5.25 -6.22
CA GLU A 64 -8.59 -6.21 -5.32
C GLU A 64 -7.62 -7.14 -6.05
N ALA A 65 -8.00 -7.66 -7.22
CA ALA A 65 -7.13 -8.52 -8.02
C ALA A 65 -5.88 -7.77 -8.52
N MET A 66 -6.04 -6.58 -9.10
CA MET A 66 -4.91 -5.80 -9.61
C MET A 66 -3.97 -5.35 -8.49
N ALA A 67 -4.52 -4.92 -7.35
CA ALA A 67 -3.74 -4.58 -6.16
C ALA A 67 -3.02 -5.82 -5.58
N SER A 68 -3.65 -7.00 -5.62
CA SER A 68 -3.06 -8.26 -5.15
C SER A 68 -1.84 -8.64 -5.99
N HIS A 69 -1.88 -8.39 -7.29
CA HIS A 69 -0.76 -8.58 -8.20
C HIS A 69 0.35 -7.53 -8.03
N GLY A 70 0.05 -6.42 -7.34
CA GLY A 70 0.99 -5.34 -7.09
C GLY A 70 1.04 -4.28 -8.18
N VAL A 71 -0.03 -4.14 -8.96
CA VAL A 71 -0.19 -3.03 -9.89
C VAL A 71 -0.26 -1.71 -9.09
N PRO A 72 0.45 -0.64 -9.51
CA PRO A 72 0.36 0.66 -8.85
C PRO A 72 -1.07 1.24 -8.87
N GLU A 73 -1.45 1.96 -7.81
CA GLU A 73 -2.77 2.61 -7.70
C GLU A 73 -3.08 3.53 -8.89
N GLU A 74 -2.06 4.22 -9.42
CA GLU A 74 -2.20 5.09 -10.59
C GLU A 74 -2.68 4.32 -11.83
N ASP A 75 -2.11 3.14 -12.09
CA ASP A 75 -2.47 2.33 -13.25
C ASP A 75 -3.82 1.65 -13.05
N ILE A 76 -4.13 1.24 -11.81
CA ILE A 76 -5.46 0.75 -11.44
C ILE A 76 -6.52 1.82 -11.72
N ALA A 77 -6.26 3.08 -11.34
CA ALA A 77 -7.15 4.20 -11.57
C ALA A 77 -7.36 4.48 -13.08
N LYS A 78 -6.28 4.41 -13.89
CA LYS A 78 -6.36 4.51 -15.36
C LYS A 78 -7.23 3.41 -15.96
N VAL A 79 -7.09 2.16 -15.52
CA VAL A 79 -7.91 1.03 -16.00
C VAL A 79 -9.40 1.25 -15.71
N LEU A 80 -9.73 1.85 -14.57
CA LEU A 80 -11.11 2.18 -14.18
C LEU A 80 -11.61 3.51 -14.78
N GLY A 81 -10.72 4.30 -15.39
CA GLY A 81 -11.04 5.62 -15.91
C GLY A 81 -11.44 6.63 -14.82
N ILE A 82 -10.93 6.47 -13.60
CA ILE A 82 -11.19 7.35 -12.45
C ILE A 82 -9.90 8.04 -11.98
N ASP A 83 -10.06 9.08 -11.16
CA ASP A 83 -8.92 9.71 -10.49
C ASP A 83 -8.41 8.85 -9.33
N GLU A 84 -7.11 8.89 -9.07
CA GLU A 84 -6.45 8.13 -8.00
C GLU A 84 -7.04 8.44 -6.61
N LYS A 85 -7.45 9.69 -6.36
CA LYS A 85 -8.13 10.06 -5.10
C LYS A 85 -9.51 9.41 -4.98
N THR A 86 -10.19 9.24 -6.12
CA THR A 86 -11.49 8.54 -6.16
C THR A 86 -11.30 7.05 -5.93
N LEU A 87 -10.22 6.46 -6.47
CA LEU A 87 -9.84 5.09 -6.18
C LEU A 87 -9.65 4.89 -4.67
N ARG A 88 -8.77 5.68 -4.03
CA ARG A 88 -8.54 5.60 -2.58
C ARG A 88 -9.82 5.81 -1.77
N LYS A 89 -10.65 6.79 -2.13
CA LYS A 89 -11.90 7.07 -1.41
C LYS A 89 -12.89 5.90 -1.41
N HIS A 90 -12.99 5.16 -2.51
CA HIS A 90 -14.02 4.12 -2.66
C HIS A 90 -13.52 2.69 -2.43
N TYR A 91 -12.21 2.47 -2.55
CA TYR A 91 -11.59 1.14 -2.54
C TYR A 91 -10.44 0.99 -1.53
N GLU A 92 -10.34 1.87 -0.54
CA GLU A 92 -9.31 1.83 0.51
C GLU A 92 -9.12 0.44 1.11
N ARG A 93 -10.21 -0.20 1.52
CA ARG A 93 -10.19 -1.53 2.13
C ARG A 93 -9.61 -2.58 1.18
N GLU A 94 -10.00 -2.56 -0.08
CA GLU A 94 -9.49 -3.49 -1.09
C GLU A 94 -7.98 -3.27 -1.31
N LEU A 95 -7.52 -2.02 -1.38
CA LEU A 95 -6.10 -1.67 -1.55
C LEU A 95 -5.26 -2.11 -0.35
N GLU A 96 -5.73 -1.85 0.88
CA GLU A 96 -5.02 -2.20 2.11
C GLU A 96 -4.93 -3.73 2.30
N THR A 97 -6.01 -4.46 2.00
CA THR A 97 -6.10 -5.89 2.28
C THR A 97 -5.57 -6.78 1.15
N ALA A 98 -5.48 -6.27 -0.08
CA ALA A 98 -5.09 -7.06 -1.25
C ALA A 98 -3.71 -7.71 -1.11
N ALA A 99 -2.70 -6.97 -0.65
CA ALA A 99 -1.35 -7.53 -0.49
C ALA A 99 -1.32 -8.68 0.52
N THR A 100 -1.99 -8.51 1.66
CA THR A 100 -2.09 -9.55 2.70
C THR A 100 -2.84 -10.78 2.20
N ARG A 101 -3.96 -10.59 1.49
CA ARG A 101 -4.70 -11.70 0.88
C ARG A 101 -3.88 -12.45 -0.16
N ALA A 102 -3.17 -11.74 -1.03
CA ALA A 102 -2.28 -12.35 -2.02
C ALA A 102 -1.21 -13.21 -1.34
N ASN A 103 -0.55 -12.67 -0.31
CA ASN A 103 0.47 -13.39 0.45
C ASN A 103 -0.10 -14.64 1.13
N ALA A 104 -1.30 -14.55 1.72
CA ALA A 104 -1.97 -15.70 2.33
C ALA A 104 -2.29 -16.80 1.31
N LEU A 105 -2.76 -16.45 0.11
CA LEU A 105 -3.04 -17.42 -0.96
C LEU A 105 -1.77 -18.13 -1.44
N VAL A 106 -0.67 -17.39 -1.61
CA VAL A 106 0.62 -17.99 -1.99
C VAL A 106 1.16 -18.91 -0.89
N ALA A 107 1.04 -18.51 0.38
CA ALA A 107 1.40 -19.36 1.51
C ALA A 107 0.54 -20.63 1.59
N GLN A 108 -0.77 -20.51 1.35
CA GLN A 108 -1.70 -21.65 1.32
C GLN A 108 -1.36 -22.65 0.20
N ASN A 109 -0.89 -22.16 -0.95
CA ASN A 109 -0.40 -23.00 -2.03
C ASN A 109 0.81 -23.83 -1.58
N LEU A 110 1.84 -23.19 -1.00
CA LEU A 110 3.01 -23.91 -0.46
C LEU A 110 2.64 -24.92 0.63
N PHE A 111 1.70 -24.57 1.52
CA PHE A 111 1.20 -25.51 2.52
C PHE A 111 0.56 -26.76 1.88
N THR A 112 -0.20 -26.58 0.80
CA THR A 112 -0.82 -27.68 0.08
C THR A 112 0.21 -28.56 -0.62
N ILE A 113 1.23 -27.94 -1.22
CA ILE A 113 2.36 -28.64 -1.84
C ILE A 113 3.15 -29.42 -0.80
N ALA A 114 3.41 -28.84 0.37
CA ALA A 114 4.07 -29.51 1.49
C ALA A 114 3.29 -30.74 2.00
N ARG A 115 1.96 -30.76 1.86
CA ARG A 115 1.11 -31.93 2.15
C ARG A 115 1.07 -32.97 1.02
N GLY A 116 1.89 -32.83 -0.03
CA GLY A 116 2.07 -33.83 -1.08
C GLY A 116 1.22 -33.63 -2.35
N LYS A 117 0.59 -32.45 -2.53
CA LYS A 117 -0.20 -32.15 -3.74
C LYS A 117 0.50 -31.17 -4.67
N GLY A 118 0.97 -31.67 -5.82
CA GLY A 118 1.59 -30.86 -6.89
C GLY A 118 2.95 -30.29 -6.48
N ARG A 119 3.86 -30.11 -7.44
CA ARG A 119 5.15 -29.40 -7.21
C ARG A 119 5.35 -28.23 -8.16
N GLU A 120 4.34 -27.96 -8.96
CA GLU A 120 4.31 -26.88 -9.92
C GLU A 120 4.29 -25.54 -9.17
N ALA A 121 5.02 -24.56 -9.69
CA ALA A 121 5.11 -23.20 -9.16
C ALA A 121 5.71 -23.00 -7.74
N VAL A 122 6.31 -24.03 -7.11
CA VAL A 122 6.99 -23.88 -5.80
C VAL A 122 8.04 -22.77 -5.81
N THR A 123 8.91 -22.75 -6.83
CA THR A 123 9.97 -21.75 -6.96
C THR A 123 9.41 -20.33 -7.04
N ALA A 124 8.36 -20.13 -7.84
CA ALA A 124 7.69 -18.84 -7.97
C ALA A 124 7.02 -18.40 -6.66
N ALA A 125 6.37 -19.33 -5.95
CA ALA A 125 5.75 -19.05 -4.66
C ALA A 125 6.77 -18.70 -3.56
N ILE A 126 7.90 -19.41 -3.50
CA ILE A 126 9.01 -19.10 -2.59
C ILE A 126 9.57 -17.71 -2.91
N PHE A 127 9.84 -17.43 -4.19
CA PHE A 127 10.33 -16.14 -4.64
C PHE A 127 9.38 -15.00 -4.23
N TRP A 128 8.06 -15.18 -4.46
CA TRP A 128 7.04 -14.21 -4.07
C TRP A 128 7.06 -13.92 -2.56
N LEU A 129 7.06 -14.95 -1.72
CA LEU A 129 7.04 -14.75 -0.27
C LEU A 129 8.33 -14.09 0.24
N LYS A 130 9.48 -14.38 -0.37
CA LYS A 130 10.74 -13.73 -0.01
C LYS A 130 10.79 -12.27 -0.43
N VAL A 131 10.44 -11.97 -1.68
CA VAL A 131 10.61 -10.63 -2.27
C VAL A 131 9.47 -9.69 -1.90
N ARG A 132 8.23 -10.16 -1.92
CA ARG A 132 7.03 -9.32 -1.72
C ARG A 132 6.47 -9.42 -0.31
N ALA A 133 6.41 -10.61 0.29
CA ALA A 133 5.94 -10.77 1.68
C ALA A 133 7.05 -10.50 2.71
N GLY A 134 8.29 -10.31 2.28
CA GLY A 134 9.43 -9.99 3.15
C GLY A 134 9.88 -11.14 4.05
N TRP A 135 9.47 -12.38 3.74
CA TRP A 135 9.85 -13.54 4.53
C TRP A 135 11.34 -13.83 4.35
N ARG A 136 11.99 -14.17 5.47
CA ARG A 136 13.41 -14.52 5.48
C ARG A 136 13.55 -15.91 6.06
N ASP A 137 14.54 -16.64 5.57
CA ASP A 137 14.93 -17.88 6.20
C ASP A 137 15.37 -17.53 7.63
N HIS A 138 14.96 -18.35 8.59
CA HIS A 138 15.48 -18.25 9.94
C HIS A 138 16.99 -18.55 9.88
N SER A 139 17.80 -17.50 9.89
CA SER A 139 19.15 -17.62 10.40
C SER A 139 19.02 -17.50 11.91
N PRO A 140 19.49 -18.45 12.73
CA PRO A 140 19.76 -18.13 14.11
C PRO A 140 20.68 -16.92 14.06
N ALA A 141 20.28 -15.84 14.73
CA ALA A 141 21.14 -14.70 14.94
C ALA A 141 22.48 -15.26 15.42
N ALA A 142 23.57 -14.88 14.76
CA ALA A 142 24.91 -15.21 15.22
C ALA A 142 24.90 -15.01 16.74
N ALA A 143 25.10 -16.10 17.49
CA ALA A 143 25.39 -16.00 18.89
C ALA A 143 26.44 -14.90 19.01
N ALA A 144 26.15 -13.86 19.80
CA ALA A 144 27.08 -12.76 19.99
C ALA A 144 28.48 -13.38 20.17
N PRO A 145 29.51 -12.93 19.42
CA PRO A 145 30.85 -13.46 19.62
C PRO A 145 31.14 -13.36 21.13
N PRO A 146 31.70 -14.40 21.78
CA PRO A 146 31.90 -14.39 23.22
C PRO A 146 32.62 -13.08 23.57
N ALA A 147 32.01 -12.31 24.48
CA ALA A 147 32.48 -10.98 24.83
C ALA A 147 34.00 -11.05 25.05
N LYS A 148 34.75 -10.30 24.24
CA LYS A 148 36.21 -10.20 24.37
C LYS A 148 36.48 -9.91 25.85
N PRO A 149 37.26 -10.73 26.58
CA PRO A 149 37.48 -10.49 28.00
C PRO A 149 38.01 -9.08 28.19
N PRO A 150 37.56 -8.35 29.23
CA PRO A 150 37.89 -6.94 29.41
C PRO A 150 39.41 -6.81 29.35
N ALA A 151 39.89 -5.85 28.54
CA ALA A 151 41.31 -5.59 28.40
C ALA A 151 41.85 -5.08 29.75
N LEU A 152 42.28 -6.01 30.61
CA LEU A 152 43.03 -5.72 31.83
C LEU A 152 44.24 -4.87 31.44
N GLY A 153 44.45 -3.77 32.14
CA GLY A 153 45.56 -2.87 31.86
C GLY A 153 46.87 -3.65 31.93
N LYS A 154 47.86 -3.30 31.09
CA LYS A 154 49.16 -4.01 31.01
C LYS A 154 49.81 -4.27 32.37
N LYS A 155 49.54 -3.40 33.37
CA LYS A 155 50.01 -3.53 34.75
C LYS A 155 49.29 -4.63 35.55
N GLU A 156 47.98 -4.79 35.38
CA GLU A 156 47.18 -5.82 36.07
C GLU A 156 47.40 -7.20 35.46
N ALA A 157 47.55 -7.27 34.13
CA ALA A 157 47.92 -8.50 33.44
C ALA A 157 49.32 -8.98 33.85
N ALA A 158 50.28 -8.06 33.99
CA ALA A 158 51.63 -8.39 34.43
C ALA A 158 51.70 -8.82 35.91
N THR A 159 50.88 -8.23 36.79
CA THR A 159 50.82 -8.65 38.20
C THR A 159 50.10 -9.98 38.39
N ALA A 160 49.05 -10.25 37.61
CA ALA A 160 48.41 -11.57 37.60
C ALA A 160 49.36 -12.66 37.07
N ALA A 161 50.06 -12.38 35.96
CA ALA A 161 51.04 -13.30 35.39
C ALA A 161 52.24 -13.53 36.33
N ALA A 162 52.72 -12.48 37.02
CA ALA A 162 53.81 -12.62 37.99
C ALA A 162 53.43 -13.51 39.17
N LYS A 163 52.17 -13.48 39.63
CA LYS A 163 51.68 -14.32 40.73
C LYS A 163 51.59 -15.79 40.37
N THR A 164 51.29 -16.10 39.10
CA THR A 164 51.18 -17.48 38.61
C THR A 164 52.44 -17.96 37.88
N ALA A 165 53.54 -17.18 37.92
CA ALA A 165 54.75 -17.48 37.16
C ALA A 165 55.58 -18.62 37.75
N ALA A 166 55.45 -18.87 39.06
CA ALA A 166 56.19 -19.94 39.74
C ALA A 166 55.54 -21.32 39.56
N ASP A 167 54.23 -21.36 39.27
CA ASP A 167 53.45 -22.60 39.20
C ASP A 167 54.00 -23.56 38.13
N GLY A 168 54.45 -24.73 38.58
CA GLY A 168 54.97 -25.78 37.70
C GLY A 168 56.42 -25.59 37.23
N THR A 169 57.18 -24.69 37.85
CA THR A 169 58.63 -24.56 37.64
C THR A 169 59.40 -25.14 38.84
N GLU A 170 60.63 -25.62 38.63
CA GLU A 170 61.55 -26.13 39.67
C GLU A 170 61.78 -25.16 40.84
N TRP A 171 61.42 -23.89 40.69
CA TRP A 171 61.57 -22.86 41.71
C TRP A 171 60.33 -22.71 42.61
N SER A 172 59.19 -23.36 42.30
CA SER A 172 57.98 -23.28 43.12
C SER A 172 58.23 -23.75 44.55
N GLU A 173 59.00 -24.83 44.71
CA GLU A 173 59.33 -25.42 46.02
C GLU A 173 60.15 -24.49 46.91
N LEU A 174 60.97 -23.62 46.30
CA LEU A 174 61.86 -22.70 47.01
C LEU A 174 61.13 -21.43 47.48
N VAL A 175 60.04 -21.07 46.80
CA VAL A 175 59.19 -19.91 47.15
C VAL A 175 58.21 -20.26 48.27
N ASP A 176 57.75 -21.51 48.33
CA ASP A 176 56.77 -21.99 49.32
C ASP A 176 57.41 -22.43 50.66
N GLY A 177 58.75 -22.46 50.73
CA GLY A 177 59.50 -22.49 51.99
C GLY A 177 59.49 -23.82 52.75
N THR A 178 59.16 -24.94 52.10
CA THR A 178 59.23 -26.26 52.72
C THR A 178 60.60 -26.90 52.48
N PRO A 179 61.47 -27.07 53.50
CA PRO A 179 62.68 -27.86 53.34
C PRO A 179 62.32 -29.34 53.33
N ASN A 180 63.04 -30.10 52.50
CA ASN A 180 62.95 -31.57 52.38
C ASN A 180 63.23 -32.27 53.71
#